data_AF-A0A7X3GFK2-F1
#
_entry.id   AF-A0A7X3GFK2-F1
#
_cell.length_a   1.000
_cell.length_b   1.000
_cell.length_c   1.000
_cell.angle_alpha   90.00
_cell.angle_beta   90.00
_cell.angle_gamma   90.00
#
_symmetry.space_group_name_H-M   'P 1'
#
loop_
_entity.id
_entity.type
_entity.pdbx_description
1 polymer ?
#
loop_
_entity_poly.entity_id
_entity_poly.type
_entity_poly.pdbx_seq_one_letter_code
_entity_poly.pdbx_strand_id
1 'polypeptide(L)' 'MANLNKNQQNQQNAQNEFEKVNFGNLPIGENEDVEFSEEFADEADHVAQQRAAAADQRAKQQ' A
#
# COMPACT_ATOMS: atom_id res chain seq x y z
N MET A 1 30.45 45.94 15.21
CA MET A 1 29.40 45.66 14.20
C MET A 1 29.18 44.15 14.20
N ALA A 2 28.09 43.69 14.81
CA ALA A 2 27.80 42.26 14.97
C ALA A 2 27.20 41.71 13.67
N ASN A 3 27.85 40.70 13.10
CA ASN A 3 27.41 40.05 11.87
C ASN A 3 26.42 38.92 12.24
N LEU A 4 25.13 39.26 12.29
CA LEU A 4 24.03 38.32 12.48
C LEU A 4 23.61 37.77 11.11
N ASN A 5 24.12 36.61 10.69
CA ASN A 5 23.49 35.89 9.59
C ASN A 5 23.67 34.36 9.62
N LYS A 6 23.40 33.75 10.78
CA LYS A 6 23.38 32.27 10.94
C LYS A 6 21.96 31.67 11.03
N ASN A 7 20.91 32.49 10.98
CA ASN A 7 19.53 32.04 11.16
C ASN A 7 18.74 31.76 9.87
N GLN A 8 19.32 32.00 8.69
CA GLN A 8 18.61 31.78 7.41
C GLN A 8 18.74 30.35 6.86
N GLN A 9 19.64 29.53 7.41
CA GLN A 9 19.90 28.17 6.89
C GLN A 9 19.03 27.07 7.52
N ASN A 10 18.32 27.36 8.62
CA ASN A 10 17.54 26.34 9.36
C ASN A 10 16.08 26.19 8.92
N GLN A 11 15.59 26.97 7.94
CA GLN A 11 14.19 26.93 7.53
C GLN A 11 13.92 26.16 6.23
N GLN A 12 14.96 25.67 5.53
CA GLN A 12 14.82 25.02 4.22
C GLN A 12 14.71 23.49 4.27
N ASN A 13 14.94 22.86 5.44
CA ASN A 13 14.98 21.39 5.55
C ASN A 13 13.64 20.76 5.96
N ALA A 14 12.60 21.53 6.27
CA ALA A 14 11.32 21.00 6.75
C ALA A 14 10.32 20.59 5.63
N GLN A 15 10.67 20.76 4.35
CA GLN A 15 9.72 20.59 3.23
C GLN A 15 9.91 19.30 2.42
N ASN A 16 10.89 18.46 2.76
CA ASN A 16 11.23 17.26 1.99
C ASN A 16 11.25 15.98 2.84
N GLU A 17 10.47 15.92 3.92
CA GLU A 17 10.27 14.70 4.73
C GLU A 17 9.07 13.86 4.28
N PHE A 18 8.64 14.00 3.02
CA PHE A 18 7.94 12.90 2.37
C PHE A 18 9.02 11.87 2.02
N GLU A 19 9.42 11.07 3.02
CA GLU A 19 10.17 9.84 2.80
C GLU A 19 9.62 9.18 1.55
N LYS A 20 10.47 8.92 0.56
CA LYS A 20 10.08 8.18 -0.65
C LYS A 20 9.61 6.80 -0.19
N VAL A 21 8.31 6.66 0.06
CA VAL A 21 7.69 5.40 0.46
C VAL A 21 7.94 4.44 -0.70
N ASN A 22 8.70 3.38 -0.45
CA ASN A 22 8.97 2.36 -1.45
C ASN A 22 7.73 1.49 -1.63
N PHE A 23 6.84 1.88 -2.54
CA PHE A 23 5.66 1.10 -2.91
C PHE A 23 6.01 -0.14 -3.77
N GLY A 24 7.26 -0.31 -4.19
CA GLY A 24 7.68 -1.41 -5.07
C GLY A 24 7.80 -2.77 -4.40
N ASN A 25 7.81 -2.83 -3.07
CA ASN A 25 8.04 -4.06 -2.29
C ASN A 25 6.95 -4.31 -1.24
N LEU A 26 5.74 -3.79 -1.46
CA LEU A 26 4.62 -4.09 -0.58
C LEU A 26 4.19 -5.56 -0.76
N PRO A 27 3.77 -6.24 0.32
CA PRO A 27 3.19 -7.56 0.21
C PRO A 27 1.96 -7.51 -0.71
N ILE A 28 1.80 -8.55 -1.52
CA ILE A 28 0.60 -8.71 -2.36
C ILE A 28 -0.51 -9.20 -1.43
N GLY A 29 -1.63 -8.46 -1.38
CA GLY A 29 -2.82 -8.90 -0.65
C GLY A 29 -3.46 -10.12 -1.32
N GLU A 30 -4.00 -11.02 -0.52
CA GLU A 30 -4.62 -12.27 -0.96
C GLU A 30 -6.14 -12.24 -0.76
N ASN A 31 -6.89 -13.02 -1.53
CA ASN A 31 -8.34 -13.10 -1.38
C ASN A 31 -8.77 -13.65 -0.01
N GLU A 32 -7.91 -14.43 0.65
CA GLU A 32 -8.09 -14.95 2.01
C GLU A 32 -7.93 -13.89 3.11
N ASP A 33 -7.38 -12.70 2.80
CA ASP A 33 -7.24 -11.60 3.77
C ASP A 33 -8.59 -11.03 4.20
N VAL A 34 -9.67 -11.38 3.50
CA VAL A 34 -11.04 -10.97 3.81
C VAL A 34 -11.91 -12.21 4.06
N GLU A 35 -12.62 -12.22 5.19
CA GLU A 35 -13.50 -13.32 5.59
C GLU A 35 -14.71 -13.43 4.65
N PHE A 36 -15.00 -14.65 4.21
CA PHE A 36 -16.15 -14.96 3.35
C PHE A 36 -17.31 -15.54 4.15
N SER A 37 -18.48 -14.90 4.09
CA SER A 37 -19.69 -15.38 4.76
C SER A 37 -20.50 -16.30 3.85
N GLU A 38 -20.19 -17.60 3.88
CA GLU A 38 -20.80 -18.60 2.99
C GLU A 38 -22.34 -18.68 3.14
N GLU A 39 -22.88 -18.45 4.33
CA GLU A 39 -24.33 -18.48 4.56
C GLU A 39 -25.12 -17.35 3.87
N PHE A 40 -24.43 -16.26 3.51
CA PHE A 40 -25.02 -15.12 2.80
C PHE A 40 -24.57 -15.03 1.34
N ALA A 41 -23.69 -15.93 0.91
CA ALA A 41 -23.14 -15.93 -0.42
C ALA A 41 -24.15 -16.45 -1.44
N ASP A 42 -24.22 -15.79 -2.59
CA ASP A 42 -24.90 -16.31 -3.77
C ASP A 42 -23.92 -16.93 -4.78
N GLU A 43 -24.45 -17.45 -5.87
CA GLU A 43 -23.63 -18.06 -6.93
C GLU A 43 -22.59 -17.06 -7.50
N ALA A 44 -22.94 -15.77 -7.60
CA ALA A 44 -22.03 -14.76 -8.11
C ALA A 44 -20.87 -14.52 -7.14
N ASP A 45 -21.10 -14.57 -5.83
CA ASP A 45 -20.07 -14.46 -4.80
C ASP A 45 -19.09 -15.64 -4.89
N HIS A 46 -19.58 -16.86 -5.10
CA HIS A 46 -18.72 -18.02 -5.32
C HIS A 46 -17.87 -17.90 -6.59
N VAL A 47 -18.45 -17.42 -7.69
CA VAL A 47 -17.70 -17.17 -8.93
C VAL A 47 -16.66 -16.07 -8.72
N ALA A 48 -16.98 -15.03 -7.97
CA ALA A 48 -16.03 -13.97 -7.63
C ALA A 48 -14.85 -14.52 -6.80
N GLN A 49 -15.13 -15.37 -5.81
CA GLN A 49 -14.10 -16.01 -4.97
C GLN A 49 -13.15 -16.89 -5.81
N GLN A 50 -13.69 -17.69 -6.73
CA GLN A 50 -12.88 -18.50 -7.66
C GLN A 50 -11.99 -17.64 -8.56
N ARG A 51 -12.51 -16.52 -9.06
CA ARG A 51 -11.75 -15.58 -9.90
C ARG A 51 -10.64 -14.89 -9.11
N ALA A 52 -10.91 -14.52 -7.85
CA ALA A 52 -9.93 -13.92 -6.96
C ALA A 52 -8.79 -14.89 -6.68
N ALA A 53 -9.09 -16.13 -6.29
CA ALA A 53 -8.08 -17.17 -6.05
C ALA A 53 -7.18 -17.41 -7.28
N ALA A 54 -7.76 -17.43 -8.48
CA ALA A 54 -6.99 -17.55 -9.73
C ALA A 54 -6.11 -16.32 -10.02
N ALA A 55 -6.54 -15.12 -9.62
CA ALA A 55 -5.74 -13.90 -9.75
C ALA A 55 -4.55 -13.92 -8.79
N ASP A 56 -4.74 -14.36 -7.54
CA ASP A 56 -3.67 -14.44 -6.55
C ASP A 56 -2.61 -15.46 -6.96
N GLN A 57 -3.04 -16.62 -7.48
CA GLN A 57 -2.11 -17.62 -8.04
C GLN A 57 -1.25 -17.04 -9.16
N ARG A 58 -1.83 -16.19 -10.03
CA ARG A 58 -1.07 -15.51 -11.08
C ARG A 58 -0.12 -14.46 -10.51
N ALA A 59 -0.55 -13.69 -9.51
CA ALA A 59 0.26 -12.66 -8.89
C ALA A 59 1.48 -13.25 -8.14
N LYS A 60 1.32 -14.43 -7.53
CA LYS A 60 2.43 -15.17 -6.88
C LYS A 60 3.48 -15.71 -7.86
N GLN A 61 3.16 -15.83 -9.15
CA GLN A 61 4.04 -16.38 -10.19
C GLN A 61 4.73 -15.31 -11.06
N GLN A 62 4.51 -14.02 -10.79
CA GLN A 62 5.18 -12.91 -11.48
C GLN A 62 6.56 -12.64 -10.90
#